data_AF-H3GV78-F1
#
_entry.id   AF-H3GV78-F1
#
_cell.length_a   1.000
_cell.length_b   1.000
_cell.length_c   1.000
_cell.angle_alpha   90.00
_cell.angle_beta   90.00
_cell.angle_gamma   90.00
#
_symmetry.space_group_name_H-M   'P 1'
#
loop_
_entity.id
_entity.type
_entity.pdbx_description
1 polymer ?
#
loop_
_entity_poly.entity_id
_entity_poly.type
_entity_poly.pdbx_seq_one_letter_code
_entity_poly.pdbx_strand_id
1 'polypeptide(L)'
;MSSPLLPSLVVMFAAFLAFAAGQSNLVQDGTTAGWPSLQFRFTIKRSAMEVHGESDFSVLANPIMSSLSDPSDNASVLYDTFTAFAEDDILYNYSLVDGVAYVSRGFLNGSSVNNPPVKCMGANILPPVNSIVAALSDAKPISTILTSNGSTIPCSSGNSFKTSVNGIDFGLCFSGSAGFTMYGSDMDITVEYVTKHMHIQAPTLSEDVKNTCEKVSSPSSVTSIGTSLLTGESIPSSATRELEAAFEFSLEESCSCQSMPRPCIFIHGLGVITEEKENLDSHAYWGNLTGHTPCCSSTKYAMLNTVNNSWTDDIQQQKVCDHVLEASDTSEGTTISDTIIITHSMGGLMLAGAIANERCSLASSATWVSTGAPMTGSMASNYFQESCKDETNRFMEKFVETTGYCPADDGIKSLAYQRESYSTAALDRAYTAAQKAYRQNVDAVMCSDAYSGILSSYQVGFWVLGSVVSHKSKKNDGMVEFHSCGGGFPASKFGNDYHDRFYRAKLNHYDVAFKAGDALLDKTKMPVKWFECLL
;
A
#
# COMPACT_ATOMS: atom_id res chain seq x y z
N MET A 1 -1.63 -26.02 -29.87
CA MET A 1 -1.05 -26.85 -28.77
C MET A 1 0.42 -26.52 -28.67
N SER A 2 0.77 -25.58 -27.78
CA SER A 2 2.11 -25.37 -27.22
C SER A 2 1.90 -24.56 -25.94
N SER A 3 1.90 -25.23 -24.79
CA SER A 3 1.90 -24.57 -23.48
C SER A 3 3.26 -23.90 -23.23
N PRO A 4 3.33 -22.74 -22.58
CA PRO A 4 4.53 -22.33 -21.87
C PRO A 4 4.36 -22.69 -20.39
N LEU A 5 4.86 -23.86 -20.00
CA LEU A 5 5.24 -24.14 -18.62
C LEU A 5 6.66 -23.63 -18.44
N LEU A 6 6.87 -22.36 -18.06
CA LEU A 6 8.15 -21.86 -17.49
C LEU A 6 8.17 -20.38 -16.97
N PRO A 7 7.23 -19.88 -16.13
CA PRO A 7 7.44 -18.59 -15.44
C PRO A 7 8.31 -18.72 -14.17
N SER A 8 8.18 -19.81 -13.39
CA SER A 8 8.72 -19.85 -12.02
C SER A 8 10.25 -19.94 -11.89
N LEU A 9 10.98 -20.42 -12.90
CA LEU A 9 12.44 -20.54 -12.81
C LEU A 9 13.16 -19.20 -13.09
N VAL A 10 12.57 -18.33 -13.90
CA VAL A 10 13.17 -17.04 -14.29
C VAL A 10 13.03 -16.01 -13.17
N VAL A 11 11.86 -15.98 -12.52
CA VAL A 11 11.55 -15.08 -11.38
C VAL A 11 12.45 -15.37 -10.18
N MET A 12 12.60 -16.64 -9.78
CA MET A 12 13.54 -17.01 -8.71
C MET A 12 14.98 -16.53 -9.01
N PHE A 13 15.47 -16.69 -10.25
CA PHE A 13 16.81 -16.26 -10.61
C PHE A 13 17.01 -14.73 -10.49
N ALA A 14 15.99 -13.92 -10.82
CA ALA A 14 16.05 -12.47 -10.72
C ALA A 14 16.11 -11.99 -9.25
N ALA A 15 15.25 -12.52 -8.37
CA ALA A 15 15.27 -12.22 -6.94
C ALA A 15 16.62 -12.59 -6.28
N PHE A 16 17.17 -13.77 -6.60
CA PHE A 16 18.49 -14.19 -6.12
C PHE A 16 19.63 -13.29 -6.64
N LEU A 17 19.57 -12.84 -7.90
CA LEU A 17 20.56 -11.95 -8.49
C LEU A 17 20.50 -10.53 -7.88
N ALA A 18 19.31 -9.99 -7.64
CA ALA A 18 19.13 -8.69 -6.99
C ALA A 18 19.68 -8.72 -5.55
N PHE A 19 19.33 -9.75 -4.78
CA PHE A 19 19.85 -9.92 -3.42
C PHE A 19 21.37 -10.07 -3.40
N ALA A 20 21.94 -10.84 -4.34
CA ALA A 20 23.39 -10.98 -4.48
C ALA A 20 24.08 -9.67 -4.89
N ALA A 21 23.50 -8.89 -5.80
CA ALA A 21 24.03 -7.60 -6.23
C ALA A 21 23.98 -6.52 -5.11
N GLY A 22 22.99 -6.60 -4.23
CA GLY A 22 22.84 -5.72 -3.06
C GLY A 22 23.82 -6.00 -1.91
N GLN A 23 24.58 -7.09 -1.95
CA GLN A 23 25.49 -7.51 -0.88
C GLN A 23 26.66 -6.55 -0.58
N SER A 24 26.85 -5.49 -1.36
CA SER A 24 27.86 -4.46 -1.08
C SER A 24 27.65 -3.75 0.28
N ASN A 25 26.43 -3.80 0.86
CA ASN A 25 26.13 -3.30 2.21
C ASN A 25 26.29 -4.35 3.33
N LEU A 26 26.73 -5.56 3.00
CA LEU A 26 26.94 -6.66 3.93
C LEU A 26 28.45 -6.88 4.11
N VAL A 27 28.92 -6.86 5.36
CA VAL A 27 30.31 -7.18 5.68
C VAL A 27 30.34 -8.45 6.51
N GLN A 28 31.21 -9.40 6.13
CA GLN A 28 31.41 -10.61 6.93
C GLN A 28 31.95 -10.22 8.31
N ASP A 29 31.21 -10.59 9.36
CA ASP A 29 31.69 -10.48 10.72
C ASP A 29 31.93 -11.90 11.28
N GLY A 30 33.04 -12.06 11.99
CA GLY A 30 33.44 -13.32 12.65
C GLY A 30 32.90 -13.44 14.08
N THR A 31 32.12 -12.48 14.55
CA THR A 31 31.50 -12.52 15.88
C THR A 31 30.20 -13.30 15.86
N THR A 32 29.97 -14.09 16.91
CA THR A 32 28.69 -14.75 17.18
C THR A 32 27.90 -13.85 18.11
N ALA A 33 26.80 -13.28 17.62
CA ALA A 33 25.82 -12.70 18.52
C ALA A 33 25.24 -13.83 19.39
N GLY A 34 24.76 -13.52 20.60
CA GLY A 34 24.16 -14.55 21.47
C GLY A 34 22.95 -15.25 20.85
N TRP A 35 22.27 -14.60 19.89
CA TRP A 35 21.15 -15.14 19.12
C TRP A 35 21.55 -15.29 17.64
N PRO A 36 20.97 -16.26 16.90
CA PRO A 36 21.30 -16.45 15.50
C PRO A 36 20.74 -15.30 14.63
N SER A 37 21.39 -15.05 13.49
CA SER A 37 20.77 -14.31 12.41
C SER A 37 19.60 -15.11 11.82
N LEU A 38 18.62 -14.43 11.27
CA LEU A 38 17.42 -15.03 10.68
C LEU A 38 17.34 -14.71 9.20
N GLN A 39 16.86 -15.67 8.41
CA GLN A 39 16.44 -15.43 7.04
C GLN A 39 14.93 -15.64 6.95
N PHE A 40 14.20 -14.55 6.71
CA PHE A 40 12.76 -14.57 6.49
C PHE A 40 12.51 -14.71 4.99
N ARG A 41 11.96 -15.84 4.57
CA ARG A 41 11.50 -16.08 3.20
C ARG A 41 9.99 -15.86 3.13
N PHE A 42 9.58 -14.86 2.35
CA PHE A 42 8.18 -14.55 2.08
C PHE A 42 7.76 -15.25 0.79
N THR A 43 6.63 -15.93 0.82
CA THR A 43 5.97 -16.52 -0.36
C THR A 43 4.56 -15.97 -0.45
N ILE A 44 4.35 -15.05 -1.38
CA ILE A 44 3.10 -14.32 -1.61
C ILE A 44 2.15 -15.19 -2.43
N LYS A 45 0.91 -15.34 -1.96
CA LYS A 45 -0.15 -16.12 -2.62
C LYS A 45 -1.08 -15.24 -3.45
N ARG A 46 -1.15 -13.95 -3.12
CA ARG A 46 -2.03 -12.96 -3.73
C ARG A 46 -1.21 -12.00 -4.59
N SER A 47 -1.40 -12.02 -5.90
CA SER A 47 -0.64 -11.20 -6.87
C SER A 47 -0.66 -9.70 -6.57
N ALA A 48 -1.75 -9.18 -6.01
CA ALA A 48 -1.82 -7.79 -5.58
C ALA A 48 -0.82 -7.42 -4.47
N MET A 49 -0.19 -8.38 -3.79
CA MET A 49 0.78 -8.14 -2.71
C MET A 49 2.24 -8.35 -3.16
N GLU A 50 2.47 -8.57 -4.44
CA GLU A 50 3.83 -8.69 -4.99
C GLU A 50 4.65 -7.43 -4.74
N VAL A 51 5.90 -7.61 -4.32
CA VAL A 51 6.79 -6.50 -4.01
C VAL A 51 7.76 -6.34 -5.16
N HIS A 52 7.72 -5.20 -5.85
CA HIS A 52 8.47 -4.99 -7.09
C HIS A 52 8.21 -6.10 -8.15
N GLY A 53 7.00 -6.67 -8.17
CA GLY A 53 6.63 -7.78 -9.08
C GLY A 53 7.14 -9.16 -8.64
N GLU A 54 7.77 -9.26 -7.46
CA GLU A 54 8.27 -10.53 -6.92
C GLU A 54 7.28 -11.11 -5.89
N SER A 55 6.92 -12.38 -6.08
CA SER A 55 6.09 -13.16 -5.16
C SER A 55 6.91 -14.01 -4.19
N ASP A 56 8.20 -14.20 -4.43
CA ASP A 56 9.11 -14.94 -3.55
C ASP A 56 10.36 -14.11 -3.29
N PHE A 57 10.61 -13.72 -2.04
CA PHE A 57 11.80 -12.94 -1.68
C PHE A 57 12.27 -13.24 -0.26
N SER A 58 13.50 -12.84 0.05
CA SER A 58 14.12 -13.04 1.37
C SER A 58 14.52 -11.73 2.02
N VAL A 59 14.42 -11.68 3.34
CA VAL A 59 14.92 -10.61 4.19
C VAL A 59 15.90 -11.22 5.18
N LEU A 60 17.14 -10.74 5.16
CA LEU A 60 18.12 -11.08 6.17
C LEU A 60 17.90 -10.22 7.40
N ALA A 61 18.02 -10.80 8.59
CA ALA A 61 17.85 -10.11 9.85
C ALA A 61 18.95 -10.51 10.86
N ASN A 62 19.61 -9.52 11.47
CA ASN A 62 20.62 -9.75 12.50
C ASN A 62 20.18 -9.21 13.86
N PRO A 63 20.33 -9.97 14.94
CA PRO A 63 19.91 -9.53 16.26
C PRO A 63 20.88 -8.50 16.86
N ILE A 64 20.30 -7.42 17.38
CA ILE A 64 20.91 -6.46 18.30
C ILE A 64 20.26 -6.68 19.65
N MET A 65 21.05 -7.20 20.59
CA MET A 65 20.61 -7.42 21.96
C MET A 65 20.95 -6.21 22.81
N SER A 66 19.98 -5.65 23.53
CA SER A 66 20.28 -4.73 24.62
C SER A 66 20.87 -5.51 25.79
N SER A 67 21.97 -5.04 26.39
CA SER A 67 22.61 -5.71 27.52
C SER A 67 21.62 -5.94 28.67
N LEU A 68 21.42 -7.21 29.05
CA LEU A 68 20.64 -7.59 30.22
C LEU A 68 21.31 -7.02 31.48
N SER A 69 20.68 -6.05 32.13
CA SER A 69 21.12 -5.54 33.43
C SER A 69 20.72 -6.47 34.59
N ASP A 70 19.68 -7.28 34.41
CA ASP A 70 19.17 -8.22 35.41
C ASP A 70 18.86 -9.59 34.75
N PRO A 71 19.34 -10.72 35.29
CA PRO A 71 18.97 -12.06 34.82
C PRO A 71 17.48 -12.42 34.98
N SER A 72 16.66 -11.61 35.67
CA SER A 72 15.20 -11.77 35.67
C SER A 72 14.47 -11.00 34.56
N ASP A 73 15.15 -10.15 33.81
CA ASP A 73 14.53 -9.40 32.70
C ASP A 73 14.43 -10.28 31.45
N ASN A 74 13.26 -10.23 30.80
CA ASN A 74 13.10 -10.81 29.47
C ASN A 74 14.09 -10.16 28.50
N ALA A 75 14.76 -10.97 27.69
CA ALA A 75 15.65 -10.47 26.66
C ALA A 75 14.89 -9.51 25.72
N SER A 76 15.46 -8.33 25.48
CA SER A 76 14.94 -7.39 24.49
C SER A 76 15.84 -7.40 23.26
N VAL A 77 15.22 -7.57 22.10
CA VAL A 77 15.91 -7.71 20.83
C VAL A 77 15.34 -6.74 19.80
N LEU A 78 16.23 -6.17 19.00
CA LEU A 78 15.92 -5.49 17.76
C LEU A 78 16.65 -6.21 16.65
N TYR A 79 16.02 -6.40 15.49
CA TYR A 79 16.70 -6.95 14.32
C TYR A 79 17.03 -5.86 13.32
N ASP A 80 18.30 -5.74 12.96
CA ASP A 80 18.71 -5.05 11.75
C ASP A 80 18.35 -5.89 10.55
N THR A 81 17.84 -5.28 9.47
CA THR A 81 17.32 -6.02 8.32
C THR A 81 17.88 -5.55 7.01
N PHE A 82 17.98 -6.45 6.03
CA PHE A 82 18.38 -6.12 4.67
C PHE A 82 17.60 -6.94 3.64
N THR A 83 17.15 -6.28 2.57
CA THR A 83 16.61 -6.90 1.37
C THR A 83 16.87 -6.02 0.15
N ALA A 84 16.82 -6.61 -1.04
CA ALA A 84 17.00 -5.90 -2.29
C ALA A 84 16.06 -6.43 -3.38
N PHE A 85 15.59 -5.53 -4.23
CA PHE A 85 14.69 -5.82 -5.35
C PHE A 85 15.19 -5.15 -6.62
N ALA A 86 14.99 -5.80 -7.77
CA ALA A 86 15.31 -5.23 -9.08
C ALA A 86 14.01 -4.91 -9.83
N GLU A 87 13.90 -3.69 -10.35
CA GLU A 87 12.75 -3.24 -11.16
C GLU A 87 13.30 -2.26 -12.23
N ASP A 88 12.98 -2.51 -13.51
CA ASP A 88 13.37 -1.64 -14.63
C ASP A 88 14.86 -1.24 -14.66
N ASP A 89 15.77 -2.21 -14.54
CA ASP A 89 17.23 -2.03 -14.45
C ASP A 89 17.75 -1.26 -13.22
N ILE A 90 16.87 -0.92 -12.28
CA ILE A 90 17.19 -0.25 -11.02
C ILE A 90 17.18 -1.27 -9.88
N LEU A 91 18.26 -1.28 -9.09
CA LEU A 91 18.36 -2.05 -7.86
C LEU A 91 17.92 -1.16 -6.68
N TYR A 92 16.89 -1.60 -5.97
CA TYR A 92 16.39 -0.99 -4.76
C TYR A 92 16.89 -1.78 -3.55
N ASN A 93 17.76 -1.17 -2.75
CA ASN A 93 18.24 -1.75 -1.51
C ASN A 93 17.50 -1.14 -0.34
N TYR A 94 16.96 -1.99 0.52
CA TYR A 94 16.27 -1.58 1.73
C TYR A 94 16.96 -2.14 2.95
N SER A 95 17.25 -1.28 3.92
CA SER A 95 17.87 -1.69 5.18
C SER A 95 17.22 -1.04 6.40
N LEU A 96 17.25 -1.73 7.53
CA LEU A 96 16.96 -1.18 8.84
C LEU A 96 18.20 -1.39 9.70
N VAL A 97 18.75 -0.31 10.23
CA VAL A 97 19.96 -0.33 11.06
C VAL A 97 19.73 0.53 12.29
N ASP A 98 19.92 -0.04 13.49
CA ASP A 98 19.70 0.61 14.78
C ASP A 98 18.31 1.26 14.94
N GLY A 99 17.31 0.67 14.27
CA GLY A 99 15.92 1.12 14.27
C GLY A 99 15.62 2.22 13.25
N VAL A 100 16.58 2.63 12.42
CA VAL A 100 16.39 3.61 11.33
C VAL A 100 16.29 2.86 10.00
N ALA A 101 15.27 3.18 9.20
CA ALA A 101 15.04 2.54 7.91
C ALA A 101 15.57 3.39 6.74
N TYR A 102 16.20 2.74 5.77
CA TYR A 102 16.83 3.37 4.61
C TYR A 102 16.43 2.69 3.30
N VAL A 103 16.32 3.51 2.24
CA VAL A 103 16.29 3.04 0.85
C VAL A 103 17.42 3.69 0.07
N SER A 104 18.10 2.90 -0.74
CA SER A 104 19.07 3.38 -1.72
C SER A 104 18.79 2.77 -3.10
N ARG A 105 19.11 3.51 -4.14
CA ARG A 105 18.90 3.11 -5.54
C ARG A 105 20.24 3.00 -6.27
N GLY A 106 20.49 1.88 -6.92
CA GLY A 106 21.63 1.66 -7.81
C GLY A 106 21.18 1.21 -9.20
N PHE A 107 22.10 1.21 -10.16
CA PHE A 107 21.85 0.61 -11.48
C PHE A 107 22.48 -0.77 -11.54
N LEU A 108 21.79 -1.75 -12.12
CA LEU A 108 22.30 -3.13 -12.26
C LEU A 108 23.58 -3.21 -13.10
N ASN A 109 23.78 -2.28 -14.04
CA ASN A 109 24.90 -2.26 -14.99
C ASN A 109 26.24 -1.76 -14.41
N GLY A 110 26.39 -1.67 -13.08
CA GLY A 110 27.65 -1.30 -12.44
C GLY A 110 28.14 0.12 -12.74
N SER A 111 27.31 0.97 -13.37
CA SER A 111 27.53 2.41 -13.47
C SER A 111 27.34 3.00 -12.07
N SER A 112 28.40 2.92 -11.27
CA SER A 112 28.46 3.45 -9.92
C SER A 112 28.26 4.95 -10.00
N VAL A 113 27.06 5.42 -9.66
CA VAL A 113 26.93 6.78 -9.17
C VAL A 113 27.69 6.80 -7.85
N ASN A 114 28.80 7.54 -7.78
CA ASN A 114 29.45 7.82 -6.51
C ASN A 114 28.41 8.47 -5.59
N ASN A 115 28.04 7.78 -4.51
CA ASN A 115 26.91 8.09 -3.61
C ASN A 115 25.53 7.94 -4.27
N PRO A 116 24.97 6.72 -4.35
CA PRO A 116 23.57 6.56 -4.71
C PRO A 116 22.69 7.40 -3.77
N PRO A 117 21.62 8.06 -4.27
CA PRO A 117 20.74 8.84 -3.42
C PRO A 117 20.10 7.93 -2.36
N VAL A 118 20.41 8.20 -1.09
CA VAL A 118 19.85 7.49 0.06
C VAL A 118 18.75 8.35 0.69
N LYS A 119 17.64 7.72 1.08
CA LYS A 119 16.57 8.38 1.84
C LYS A 119 16.18 7.53 3.04
N CYS A 120 15.75 8.22 4.09
CA CYS A 120 15.17 7.58 5.27
C CYS A 120 13.69 7.28 5.04
N MET A 121 13.23 6.19 5.66
CA MET A 121 11.88 5.65 5.49
C MET A 121 11.15 5.62 6.83
N GLY A 122 9.82 5.71 6.77
CA GLY A 122 8.93 5.45 7.91
C GLY A 122 8.83 3.96 8.28
N ALA A 123 8.18 3.67 9.41
CA ALA A 123 8.07 2.34 10.02
C ALA A 123 7.38 1.26 9.15
N ASN A 124 6.58 1.65 8.17
CA ASN A 124 5.64 0.76 7.47
C ASN A 124 6.01 0.54 5.99
N ILE A 125 7.32 0.58 5.65
CA ILE A 125 7.80 0.53 4.26
C ILE A 125 8.72 -0.68 3.99
N LEU A 126 9.35 -1.24 5.02
CA LEU A 126 10.05 -2.52 4.96
C LEU A 126 9.11 -3.69 5.30
N PRO A 127 9.39 -4.91 4.82
CA PRO A 127 8.81 -6.10 5.43
C PRO A 127 9.05 -6.03 6.95
N PRO A 128 7.98 -6.00 7.79
CA PRO A 128 8.09 -5.58 9.17
C PRO A 128 8.58 -6.72 10.08
N VAL A 129 9.82 -7.17 9.86
CA VAL A 129 10.47 -8.25 10.62
C VAL A 129 10.39 -8.01 12.13
N ASN A 130 10.63 -6.79 12.59
CA ASN A 130 10.54 -6.48 14.02
C ASN A 130 9.11 -6.59 14.58
N SER A 131 8.07 -6.34 13.77
CA SER A 131 6.68 -6.61 14.16
C SER A 131 6.41 -8.11 14.21
N ILE A 132 6.98 -8.91 13.30
CA ILE A 132 6.90 -10.38 13.37
C ILE A 132 7.56 -10.87 14.66
N VAL A 133 8.78 -10.41 14.95
CA VAL A 133 9.54 -10.75 16.17
C VAL A 133 8.72 -10.42 17.43
N ALA A 134 8.11 -9.23 17.49
CA ALA A 134 7.25 -8.86 18.61
C ALA A 134 6.04 -9.81 18.74
N ALA A 135 5.39 -10.17 17.63
CA ALA A 135 4.21 -11.03 17.62
C ALA A 135 4.50 -12.49 18.02
N LEU A 136 5.73 -12.99 17.82
CA LEU A 136 6.12 -14.34 18.25
C LEU A 136 6.11 -14.48 19.77
N SER A 137 6.30 -13.39 20.51
CA SER A 137 6.18 -13.38 21.97
C SER A 137 4.75 -13.69 22.45
N ASP A 138 3.75 -13.34 21.64
CA ASP A 138 2.32 -13.50 21.92
C ASP A 138 1.74 -14.78 21.30
N ALA A 139 2.59 -15.67 20.79
CA ALA A 139 2.17 -16.91 20.16
C ALA A 139 1.39 -17.82 21.14
N LYS A 140 0.20 -18.26 20.72
CA LYS A 140 -0.69 -19.12 21.52
C LYS A 140 -0.73 -20.53 20.95
N PRO A 141 -0.55 -21.60 21.74
CA PRO A 141 -0.61 -22.96 21.24
C PRO A 141 -2.01 -23.30 20.75
N ILE A 142 -2.07 -24.08 19.69
CA ILE A 142 -3.32 -24.55 19.06
C ILE A 142 -3.21 -26.03 18.78
N SER A 143 -4.35 -26.70 18.65
CA SER A 143 -4.38 -28.13 18.35
C SER A 143 -4.15 -28.40 16.87
N THR A 144 -4.66 -27.52 16.00
CA THR A 144 -4.66 -27.71 14.55
C THR A 144 -4.79 -26.36 13.85
N ILE A 145 -4.09 -26.23 12.71
CA ILE A 145 -4.26 -25.14 11.77
C ILE A 145 -5.09 -25.65 10.59
N LEU A 146 -6.16 -24.94 10.26
CA LEU A 146 -7.03 -25.21 9.14
C LEU A 146 -6.84 -24.13 8.07
N THR A 147 -6.76 -24.54 6.82
CA THR A 147 -6.91 -23.66 5.67
C THR A 147 -8.36 -23.17 5.59
N SER A 148 -8.60 -22.11 4.80
CA SER A 148 -9.95 -21.57 4.57
C SER A 148 -10.96 -22.60 4.04
N ASN A 149 -10.50 -23.67 3.36
CA ASN A 149 -11.36 -24.76 2.88
C ASN A 149 -11.50 -25.94 3.88
N GLY A 150 -11.06 -25.77 5.13
CA GLY A 150 -11.15 -26.78 6.20
C GLY A 150 -10.10 -27.89 6.12
N SER A 151 -9.10 -27.79 5.26
CA SER A 151 -7.99 -28.76 5.20
C SER A 151 -6.97 -28.50 6.30
N THR A 152 -6.47 -29.56 6.93
CA THR A 152 -5.45 -29.43 7.98
C THR A 152 -4.06 -29.16 7.41
N ILE A 153 -3.37 -28.17 7.96
CA ILE A 153 -1.93 -27.95 7.74
C ILE A 153 -1.16 -28.85 8.73
N PRO A 154 -0.31 -29.79 8.24
CA PRO A 154 0.39 -30.72 9.11
C PRO A 154 1.59 -30.05 9.80
N CYS A 155 1.50 -29.86 11.12
CA CYS A 155 2.66 -29.56 11.98
C CYS A 155 3.08 -30.81 12.78
N SER A 156 4.31 -30.82 13.28
CA SER A 156 4.71 -31.78 14.31
C SER A 156 3.87 -31.56 15.58
N SER A 157 3.45 -32.65 16.23
CA SER A 157 2.58 -32.59 17.42
C SER A 157 3.20 -31.73 18.53
N GLY A 158 2.42 -30.81 19.09
CA GLY A 158 2.85 -29.90 20.16
C GLY A 158 3.61 -28.66 19.70
N ASN A 159 3.82 -28.47 18.39
CA ASN A 159 4.59 -27.36 17.82
C ASN A 159 3.75 -26.41 16.95
N SER A 160 2.45 -26.32 17.22
CA SER A 160 1.51 -25.48 16.47
C SER A 160 1.07 -24.28 17.29
N PHE A 161 1.12 -23.08 16.70
CA PHE A 161 0.74 -21.84 17.38
C PHE A 161 -0.13 -20.95 16.48
N LYS A 162 -0.93 -20.07 17.10
CA LYS A 162 -1.52 -18.89 16.47
C LYS A 162 -0.70 -17.68 16.88
N THR A 163 -0.38 -16.81 15.92
CA THR A 163 0.15 -15.47 16.20
C THR A 163 -0.55 -14.44 15.31
N SER A 164 -0.43 -13.16 15.63
CA SER A 164 -1.01 -12.06 14.86
C SER A 164 0.00 -10.95 14.68
N VAL A 165 0.33 -10.62 13.43
CA VAL A 165 1.27 -9.55 13.10
C VAL A 165 0.47 -8.37 12.56
N ASN A 166 0.47 -7.25 13.30
CA ASN A 166 -0.30 -6.05 12.95
C ASN A 166 -1.79 -6.34 12.67
N GLY A 167 -2.37 -7.31 13.39
CA GLY A 167 -3.76 -7.73 13.25
C GLY A 167 -4.04 -8.70 12.10
N ILE A 168 -3.00 -9.22 11.43
CA ILE A 168 -3.10 -10.29 10.44
C ILE A 168 -2.70 -11.60 11.12
N ASP A 169 -3.63 -12.55 11.14
CA ASP A 169 -3.47 -13.82 11.85
C ASP A 169 -2.70 -14.85 11.01
N PHE A 170 -1.83 -15.60 11.70
CA PHE A 170 -1.05 -16.69 11.13
C PHE A 170 -1.15 -17.94 12.00
N GLY A 171 -1.17 -19.10 11.34
CA GLY A 171 -0.89 -20.39 11.98
C GLY A 171 0.60 -20.69 11.84
N LEU A 172 1.29 -21.05 12.90
CA LEU A 172 2.74 -21.24 12.93
C LEU A 172 3.06 -22.71 13.25
N CYS A 173 3.89 -23.35 12.41
CA CYS A 173 4.52 -24.64 12.71
C CYS A 173 5.99 -24.44 13.09
N PHE A 174 6.37 -24.83 14.30
CA PHE A 174 7.76 -24.82 14.77
C PHE A 174 8.47 -26.16 14.49
N SER A 175 9.69 -26.09 13.95
CA SER A 175 10.48 -27.25 13.55
C SER A 175 11.81 -27.37 14.30
N GLY A 176 11.90 -26.80 15.51
CA GLY A 176 13.12 -26.84 16.31
C GLY A 176 14.25 -26.08 15.62
N SER A 177 15.45 -26.68 15.57
CA SER A 177 16.63 -26.08 14.93
C SER A 177 16.53 -25.88 13.41
N ALA A 178 15.49 -26.39 12.76
CA ALA A 178 15.23 -26.14 11.33
C ALA A 178 14.48 -24.83 11.09
N GLY A 179 13.99 -24.15 12.13
CA GLY A 179 13.24 -22.90 12.02
C GLY A 179 11.73 -23.09 12.19
N PHE A 180 10.95 -22.20 11.58
CA PHE A 180 9.49 -22.26 11.62
C PHE A 180 8.86 -21.70 10.35
N THR A 181 7.60 -22.07 10.12
CA THR A 181 6.79 -21.52 9.03
C THR A 181 5.50 -20.94 9.60
N MET A 182 5.19 -19.70 9.21
CA MET A 182 3.94 -19.01 9.45
C MET A 182 3.08 -19.11 8.19
N TYR A 183 1.92 -19.72 8.32
CA TYR A 183 0.93 -19.88 7.27
C TYR A 183 -0.15 -18.80 7.40
N GLY A 184 -0.36 -18.05 6.33
CA GLY A 184 -1.38 -17.00 6.22
C GLY A 184 -2.33 -17.24 5.06
N SER A 185 -3.43 -16.49 5.01
CA SER A 185 -4.36 -16.49 3.87
C SER A 185 -3.69 -15.99 2.60
N ASP A 186 -2.96 -14.87 2.70
CA ASP A 186 -2.43 -14.15 1.54
C ASP A 186 -0.92 -14.36 1.31
N MET A 187 -0.19 -14.88 2.31
CA MET A 187 1.23 -15.22 2.21
C MET A 187 1.63 -16.28 3.23
N ASP A 188 2.75 -16.95 2.98
CA ASP A 188 3.49 -17.72 3.96
C ASP A 188 4.84 -17.07 4.26
N ILE A 189 5.35 -17.26 5.48
CA ILE A 189 6.66 -16.77 5.91
C ILE A 189 7.42 -17.94 6.52
N THR A 190 8.51 -18.36 5.86
CA THR A 190 9.42 -19.37 6.40
C THR A 190 10.64 -18.70 6.97
N VAL A 191 11.05 -19.09 8.17
CA VAL A 191 12.18 -18.50 8.88
C VAL A 191 13.22 -19.57 9.16
N GLU A 192 14.44 -19.32 8.70
CA GLU A 192 15.60 -20.19 8.91
C GLU A 192 16.65 -19.50 9.78
N TYR A 193 17.35 -20.27 10.62
CA TYR A 193 18.47 -19.77 11.43
C TYR A 193 19.76 -19.79 10.63
N VAL A 194 20.39 -18.63 10.50
CA VAL A 194 21.62 -18.43 9.74
C VAL A 194 22.80 -18.40 10.72
N THR A 195 23.73 -19.34 10.54
CA THR A 195 24.91 -19.51 11.41
C THR A 195 26.04 -18.52 11.13
N LYS A 196 26.04 -17.89 9.94
CA LYS A 196 27.02 -16.87 9.55
C LYS A 196 26.42 -15.49 9.67
N HIS A 197 26.90 -14.70 10.63
CA HIS A 197 26.51 -13.30 10.75
C HIS A 197 27.13 -12.47 9.63
N MET A 198 26.29 -11.76 8.88
CA MET A 198 26.73 -10.77 7.92
C MET A 198 26.31 -9.41 8.44
N HIS A 199 27.25 -8.60 8.92
CA HIS A 199 26.98 -7.28 9.44
C HIS A 199 26.26 -6.40 8.40
N ILE A 200 25.05 -5.94 8.73
CA ILE A 200 24.26 -5.04 7.89
C ILE A 200 24.71 -3.61 8.21
N GLN A 201 25.26 -2.90 7.22
CA GLN A 201 25.75 -1.54 7.42
C GLN A 201 24.71 -0.50 7.06
N ALA A 202 24.65 0.56 7.87
CA ALA A 202 23.90 1.76 7.49
C ALA A 202 24.58 2.38 6.25
N PRO A 203 23.80 2.80 5.25
CA PRO A 203 24.36 3.47 4.08
C PRO A 203 24.97 4.83 4.47
N THR A 204 25.98 5.27 3.72
CA THR A 204 26.57 6.60 3.92
C THR A 204 25.57 7.71 3.58
N LEU A 205 25.26 8.56 4.54
CA LEU A 205 24.33 9.68 4.39
C LEU A 205 25.09 11.01 4.26
N SER A 206 24.50 11.98 3.55
CA SER A 206 24.88 13.39 3.72
C SER A 206 24.41 13.91 5.08
N GLU A 207 25.11 14.91 5.63
CA GLU A 207 24.76 15.55 6.91
C GLU A 207 23.31 16.05 6.95
N ASP A 208 22.82 16.60 5.83
CA ASP A 208 21.46 17.12 5.73
C ASP A 208 20.39 16.01 5.89
N VAL A 209 20.65 14.82 5.33
CA VAL A 209 19.71 13.68 5.43
C VAL A 209 19.78 13.05 6.81
N LYS A 210 20.97 12.94 7.41
CA LYS A 210 21.18 12.32 8.72
C LYS A 210 20.32 12.94 9.83
N ASN A 211 20.12 14.26 9.79
CA ASN A 211 19.30 14.99 10.77
C ASN A 211 17.78 14.79 10.58
N THR A 212 17.34 14.15 9.49
CA THR A 212 15.92 13.90 9.19
C THR A 212 15.47 12.47 9.45
N CYS A 213 16.42 11.58 9.75
CA CYS A 213 16.15 10.16 9.91
C CYS A 213 15.72 9.84 11.34
N GLU A 214 14.45 9.49 11.51
CA GLU A 214 13.89 9.09 12.80
C GLU A 214 14.01 7.58 13.01
N LYS A 215 14.04 7.17 14.28
CA LYS A 215 13.90 5.76 14.64
C LYS A 215 12.46 5.34 14.43
N VAL A 216 12.28 4.29 13.65
CA VAL A 216 10.98 3.75 13.25
C VAL A 216 10.71 2.36 13.79
N SER A 217 11.73 1.70 14.35
CA SER A 217 11.61 0.44 15.07
C SER A 217 12.28 0.54 16.43
N SER A 218 11.72 -0.15 17.41
CA SER A 218 12.25 -0.22 18.78
C SER A 218 12.46 -1.69 19.18
N PRO A 219 13.41 -1.98 20.07
CA PRO A 219 13.59 -3.32 20.62
C PRO A 219 12.30 -3.82 21.28
N SER A 220 12.03 -5.12 21.13
CA SER A 220 10.87 -5.80 21.72
C SER A 220 11.32 -6.80 22.77
N SER A 221 10.65 -6.80 23.93
CA SER A 221 10.85 -7.85 24.95
C SER A 221 10.32 -9.19 24.43
N VAL A 222 11.08 -10.25 24.68
CA VAL A 222 10.78 -11.59 24.19
C VAL A 222 10.44 -12.54 25.32
N THR A 223 9.32 -13.24 25.19
CA THR A 223 8.90 -14.28 26.15
C THR A 223 9.74 -15.56 25.99
N SER A 224 9.56 -16.55 26.86
CA SER A 224 10.24 -17.84 26.73
C SER A 224 9.89 -18.56 25.42
N ILE A 225 8.62 -18.49 24.99
CA ILE A 225 8.19 -19.07 23.72
C ILE A 225 8.78 -18.32 22.53
N GLY A 226 8.76 -16.98 22.56
CA GLY A 226 9.38 -16.16 21.52
C GLY A 226 10.89 -16.44 21.40
N THR A 227 11.58 -16.60 22.54
CA THR A 227 13.00 -16.95 22.58
C THR A 227 13.25 -18.30 21.89
N SER A 228 12.48 -19.35 22.22
CA SER A 228 12.59 -20.65 21.55
C SER A 228 12.34 -20.56 20.04
N LEU A 229 11.31 -19.81 19.62
CA LEU A 229 10.99 -19.60 18.20
C LEU A 229 12.09 -18.82 17.46
N LEU A 230 12.76 -17.88 18.10
CA LEU A 230 13.79 -17.04 17.48
C LEU A 230 15.20 -17.66 17.52
N THR A 231 15.43 -18.65 18.37
CA THR A 231 16.76 -19.29 18.56
C THR A 231 16.80 -20.75 18.12
N GLY A 232 15.65 -21.41 17.95
CA GLY A 232 15.57 -22.84 17.63
C GLY A 232 15.70 -23.74 18.85
N GLU A 233 15.77 -23.19 20.05
CA GLU A 233 15.80 -23.93 21.31
C GLU A 233 14.46 -24.63 21.60
N SER A 234 14.50 -25.66 22.44
CA SER A 234 13.29 -26.39 22.84
C SER A 234 12.33 -25.51 23.65
N ILE A 235 11.04 -25.56 23.33
CA ILE A 235 10.00 -24.84 24.06
C ILE A 235 9.88 -25.44 25.48
N PRO A 236 10.01 -24.64 26.56
CA PRO A 236 9.91 -25.13 27.93
C PRO A 236 8.56 -25.78 28.25
N SER A 237 8.57 -26.88 28.99
CA SER A 237 7.34 -27.61 29.40
C SER A 237 6.44 -26.81 30.35
N SER A 238 7.00 -25.84 31.10
CA SER A 238 6.24 -24.91 31.93
C SER A 238 5.46 -23.90 31.08
N ALA A 239 6.05 -23.44 29.97
CA ALA A 239 5.39 -22.53 29.04
C ALA A 239 4.18 -23.19 28.38
N THR A 240 4.17 -24.52 28.20
CA THR A 240 3.05 -25.29 27.63
C THR A 240 1.95 -25.66 28.63
N ARG A 241 2.23 -25.64 29.94
CA ARG A 241 1.29 -26.08 31.01
C ARG A 241 0.43 -24.96 31.60
N GLU A 242 0.76 -23.69 31.39
CA GLU A 242 -0.03 -22.54 31.89
C GLU A 242 -1.06 -22.00 30.88
N LEU A 243 -1.32 -22.73 29.79
CA LEU A 243 -2.09 -22.21 28.65
C LEU A 243 -3.50 -22.82 28.59
N GLU A 244 -4.48 -21.99 28.18
CA GLU A 244 -5.86 -22.38 27.90
C GLU A 244 -5.93 -23.59 26.94
N ALA A 245 -7.05 -24.32 26.97
CA ALA A 245 -7.23 -25.49 26.10
C ALA A 245 -6.94 -25.15 24.63
N ALA A 246 -6.00 -25.89 24.03
CA ALA A 246 -5.61 -25.72 22.63
C ALA A 246 -6.85 -25.80 21.73
N PHE A 247 -7.07 -24.78 20.91
CA PHE A 247 -8.22 -24.64 20.02
C PHE A 247 -7.82 -24.85 18.55
N GLU A 248 -8.80 -25.05 17.68
CA GLU A 248 -8.60 -25.08 16.22
C GLU A 248 -8.57 -23.66 15.67
N PHE A 249 -7.54 -23.33 14.89
CA PHE A 249 -7.42 -22.04 14.23
C PHE A 249 -7.62 -22.20 12.72
N SER A 250 -8.53 -21.42 12.14
CA SER A 250 -8.74 -21.36 10.69
C SER A 250 -8.19 -20.06 10.13
N LEU A 251 -7.51 -20.15 8.98
CA LEU A 251 -7.13 -18.99 8.20
C LEU A 251 -8.37 -18.26 7.65
N GLU A 252 -8.22 -16.95 7.44
CA GLU A 252 -9.28 -16.10 6.88
C GLU A 252 -9.63 -16.56 5.45
N GLU A 253 -10.91 -16.48 5.10
CA GLU A 253 -11.39 -16.77 3.75
C GLU A 253 -11.03 -15.63 2.78
N SER A 254 -10.86 -15.98 1.50
CA SER A 254 -10.70 -14.98 0.44
C SER A 254 -12.00 -14.21 0.23
N CYS A 255 -11.90 -12.91 -0.04
CA CYS A 255 -13.06 -12.10 -0.35
C CYS A 255 -13.75 -12.55 -1.64
N SER A 256 -15.08 -12.49 -1.62
CA SER A 256 -15.95 -12.84 -2.73
C SER A 256 -17.11 -11.87 -2.79
N CYS A 257 -17.68 -11.69 -3.99
CA CYS A 257 -18.79 -10.77 -4.18
C CYS A 257 -20.03 -11.23 -3.41
N GLN A 258 -20.56 -10.33 -2.57
CA GLN A 258 -21.77 -10.51 -1.78
C GLN A 258 -23.03 -9.98 -2.48
N SER A 259 -22.86 -9.32 -3.63
CA SER A 259 -23.95 -8.81 -4.47
C SER A 259 -24.00 -9.51 -5.83
N MET A 260 -25.03 -9.21 -6.63
CA MET A 260 -25.09 -9.66 -8.01
C MET A 260 -24.00 -8.93 -8.82
N PRO A 261 -23.11 -9.65 -9.53
CA PRO A 261 -22.10 -9.02 -10.37
C PRO A 261 -22.72 -8.12 -11.43
N ARG A 262 -22.12 -6.94 -11.63
CA ARG A 262 -22.63 -5.86 -12.48
C ARG A 262 -21.50 -5.29 -13.35
N PRO A 263 -21.78 -4.67 -14.50
CA PRO A 263 -20.76 -3.95 -15.23
C PRO A 263 -20.07 -2.89 -14.35
N CYS A 264 -18.74 -2.86 -14.42
CA CYS A 264 -17.92 -1.89 -13.71
C CYS A 264 -17.29 -0.90 -14.69
N ILE A 265 -17.33 0.38 -14.33
CA ILE A 265 -16.68 1.46 -15.09
C ILE A 265 -15.79 2.29 -14.17
N PHE A 266 -14.53 2.41 -14.56
CA PHE A 266 -13.50 3.13 -13.84
C PHE A 266 -13.22 4.50 -14.50
N ILE A 267 -13.34 5.58 -13.73
CA ILE A 267 -13.15 6.97 -14.17
C ILE A 267 -11.92 7.56 -13.46
N HIS A 268 -10.86 7.78 -14.22
CA HIS A 268 -9.59 8.26 -13.69
C HIS A 268 -9.65 9.74 -13.26
N GLY A 269 -8.61 10.19 -12.56
CA GLY A 269 -8.43 11.58 -12.13
C GLY A 269 -7.60 12.43 -13.10
N LEU A 270 -7.03 13.52 -12.58
CA LEU A 270 -6.17 14.42 -13.34
C LEU A 270 -4.91 13.68 -13.85
N GLY A 271 -4.41 14.09 -15.02
CA GLY A 271 -3.10 13.70 -15.55
C GLY A 271 -3.14 13.00 -16.91
N VAL A 272 -4.31 12.91 -17.53
CA VAL A 272 -4.49 12.27 -18.85
C VAL A 272 -4.84 13.33 -19.90
N ILE A 273 -4.02 13.40 -20.97
CA ILE A 273 -4.19 14.36 -22.08
C ILE A 273 -4.98 13.73 -23.24
N THR A 274 -4.75 12.46 -23.51
CA THR A 274 -5.43 11.74 -24.60
C THR A 274 -6.81 11.27 -24.14
N GLU A 275 -7.76 11.27 -25.06
CA GLU A 275 -9.14 10.89 -24.80
C GLU A 275 -9.57 9.83 -25.81
N GLU A 276 -10.33 8.85 -25.34
CA GLU A 276 -10.91 7.79 -26.16
C GLU A 276 -12.42 7.91 -26.13
N LYS A 277 -13.04 7.75 -27.31
CA LYS A 277 -14.49 7.90 -27.44
C LYS A 277 -15.25 6.75 -26.78
N GLU A 278 -14.69 5.55 -26.84
CA GLU A 278 -15.30 4.32 -26.33
C GLU A 278 -14.61 3.89 -25.03
N ASN A 279 -15.33 3.12 -24.23
CA ASN A 279 -14.79 2.54 -23.01
C ASN A 279 -13.73 1.46 -23.30
N LEU A 280 -12.56 1.61 -22.68
CA LEU A 280 -11.43 0.69 -22.84
C LEU A 280 -11.58 -0.57 -21.99
N ASP A 281 -10.97 -1.67 -22.43
CA ASP A 281 -10.86 -2.93 -21.66
C ASP A 281 -9.70 -2.94 -20.66
N SER A 282 -8.74 -2.02 -20.81
CA SER A 282 -7.59 -1.91 -19.91
C SER A 282 -7.09 -0.47 -19.86
N HIS A 283 -6.62 -0.03 -18.69
CA HIS A 283 -5.99 1.28 -18.56
C HIS A 283 -4.93 1.27 -17.44
N ALA A 284 -3.67 1.49 -17.81
CA ALA A 284 -2.51 1.43 -16.91
C ALA A 284 -2.54 2.45 -15.75
N TYR A 285 -3.48 3.41 -15.78
CA TYR A 285 -3.73 4.33 -14.69
C TYR A 285 -4.00 3.61 -13.35
N TRP A 286 -4.76 2.51 -13.40
CA TRP A 286 -5.34 1.83 -12.24
C TRP A 286 -4.51 0.66 -11.68
N GLY A 287 -3.27 0.48 -12.14
CA GLY A 287 -2.48 -0.71 -11.82
C GLY A 287 -3.08 -1.99 -12.42
N ASN A 288 -2.73 -3.14 -11.84
CA ASN A 288 -3.22 -4.44 -12.29
C ASN A 288 -4.38 -4.92 -11.40
N LEU A 289 -5.60 -4.87 -11.94
CA LEU A 289 -6.81 -5.35 -11.27
C LEU A 289 -7.32 -6.69 -11.84
N THR A 290 -6.51 -7.37 -12.66
CA THR A 290 -6.88 -8.66 -13.26
C THR A 290 -7.14 -9.68 -12.16
N GLY A 291 -8.35 -10.25 -12.13
CA GLY A 291 -8.77 -11.22 -11.10
C GLY A 291 -9.15 -10.60 -9.75
N HIS A 292 -9.08 -9.27 -9.60
CA HIS A 292 -9.30 -8.55 -8.34
C HIS A 292 -10.58 -7.70 -8.34
N THR A 293 -11.57 -8.10 -9.15
CA THR A 293 -12.83 -7.36 -9.34
C THR A 293 -14.05 -8.30 -9.24
N PRO A 294 -14.23 -9.01 -8.10
CA PRO A 294 -15.17 -10.13 -8.01
C PRO A 294 -16.64 -9.74 -8.24
N CYS A 295 -17.02 -8.49 -7.98
CA CYS A 295 -18.36 -7.97 -8.24
C CYS A 295 -18.57 -7.38 -9.64
N CYS A 296 -17.55 -7.40 -10.49
CA CYS A 296 -17.62 -6.88 -11.84
C CYS A 296 -17.95 -8.02 -12.81
N SER A 297 -19.08 -7.95 -13.51
CA SER A 297 -19.39 -8.86 -14.62
C SER A 297 -18.57 -8.51 -15.87
N SER A 298 -18.18 -7.25 -16.00
CA SER A 298 -17.24 -6.71 -16.98
C SER A 298 -16.51 -5.53 -16.35
N THR A 299 -15.29 -5.26 -16.82
CA THR A 299 -14.47 -4.15 -16.32
C THR A 299 -14.10 -3.24 -17.48
N LYS A 300 -14.50 -1.98 -17.39
CA LYS A 300 -14.29 -0.95 -18.40
C LYS A 300 -13.61 0.28 -17.80
N TYR A 301 -12.93 1.05 -18.64
CA TYR A 301 -12.21 2.25 -18.25
C TYR A 301 -12.56 3.42 -19.16
N ALA A 302 -13.02 4.52 -18.58
CA ALA A 302 -13.22 5.77 -19.30
C ALA A 302 -11.88 6.53 -19.35
N MET A 303 -11.44 6.93 -20.54
CA MET A 303 -10.22 7.71 -20.75
C MET A 303 -10.57 9.09 -21.29
N LEU A 304 -10.48 10.10 -20.43
CA LEU A 304 -10.93 11.46 -20.68
C LEU A 304 -9.75 12.45 -20.63
N ASN A 305 -9.79 13.50 -21.45
CA ASN A 305 -8.78 14.57 -21.36
C ASN A 305 -9.04 15.41 -20.11
N THR A 306 -8.37 15.06 -19.01
CA THR A 306 -8.52 15.69 -17.68
C THR A 306 -7.48 16.76 -17.41
N VAL A 307 -6.44 16.86 -18.24
CA VAL A 307 -5.46 17.95 -18.16
C VAL A 307 -6.07 19.25 -18.69
N ASN A 308 -6.66 19.20 -19.89
CA ASN A 308 -7.14 20.40 -20.58
C ASN A 308 -8.58 20.79 -20.25
N ASN A 309 -9.33 19.95 -19.54
CA ASN A 309 -10.74 20.22 -19.23
C ASN A 309 -10.96 20.26 -17.72
N SER A 310 -11.70 21.27 -17.26
CA SER A 310 -12.10 21.42 -15.86
C SER A 310 -13.12 20.34 -15.46
N TRP A 311 -13.14 19.92 -14.19
CA TRP A 311 -14.22 19.06 -13.68
C TRP A 311 -15.58 19.76 -13.64
N THR A 312 -15.58 21.10 -13.70
CA THR A 312 -16.79 21.92 -13.78
C THR A 312 -17.27 22.16 -15.21
N ASP A 313 -16.52 21.72 -16.22
CA ASP A 313 -16.88 21.88 -17.63
C ASP A 313 -18.09 21.00 -17.97
N ASP A 314 -19.06 21.57 -18.67
CA ASP A 314 -20.33 20.90 -18.90
C ASP A 314 -20.25 19.80 -19.95
N ILE A 315 -19.40 19.98 -20.97
CA ILE A 315 -19.10 18.95 -21.97
C ILE A 315 -18.35 17.79 -21.30
N GLN A 316 -17.38 18.08 -20.44
CA GLN A 316 -16.64 17.08 -19.70
C GLN A 316 -17.54 16.25 -18.78
N GLN A 317 -18.46 16.90 -18.07
CA GLN A 317 -19.46 16.21 -17.24
C GLN A 317 -20.41 15.35 -18.06
N GLN A 318 -20.82 15.82 -19.25
CA GLN A 318 -21.66 15.03 -20.15
C GLN A 318 -20.93 13.77 -20.62
N LYS A 319 -19.66 13.88 -21.03
CA LYS A 319 -18.85 12.72 -21.42
C LYS A 319 -18.76 11.68 -20.31
N VAL A 320 -18.59 12.12 -19.07
CA VAL A 320 -18.56 11.20 -17.90
C VAL A 320 -19.88 10.43 -17.80
N CYS A 321 -21.02 11.10 -17.93
CA CYS A 321 -22.32 10.42 -17.95
C CYS A 321 -22.43 9.46 -19.14
N ASP A 322 -22.03 9.87 -20.34
CA ASP A 322 -22.13 9.04 -21.55
C ASP A 322 -21.33 7.74 -21.41
N HIS A 323 -20.08 7.81 -20.92
CA HIS A 323 -19.25 6.63 -20.66
C HIS A 323 -19.86 5.69 -19.62
N VAL A 324 -20.49 6.24 -18.58
CA VAL A 324 -21.10 5.43 -17.51
C VAL A 324 -22.41 4.78 -17.97
N LEU A 325 -23.22 5.51 -18.75
CA LEU A 325 -24.45 4.98 -19.35
C LEU A 325 -24.15 3.84 -20.32
N GLU A 326 -23.08 3.98 -21.12
CA GLU A 326 -22.65 2.92 -22.06
C GLU A 326 -22.15 1.65 -21.37
N ALA A 327 -21.77 1.71 -20.08
CA ALA A 327 -21.28 0.54 -19.37
C ALA A 327 -22.37 -0.52 -19.12
N SER A 328 -23.66 -0.13 -19.12
CA SER A 328 -24.78 -1.02 -18.85
C SER A 328 -25.97 -0.76 -19.77
N ASP A 329 -26.40 -1.81 -20.48
CA ASP A 329 -27.55 -1.79 -21.38
C ASP A 329 -28.90 -1.56 -20.65
N THR A 330 -28.93 -1.64 -19.32
CA THR A 330 -30.14 -1.40 -18.52
C THR A 330 -30.33 0.07 -18.13
N SER A 331 -29.34 0.92 -18.41
CA SER A 331 -29.46 2.37 -18.25
C SER A 331 -30.50 2.94 -19.21
N GLU A 332 -31.34 3.87 -18.74
CA GLU A 332 -32.42 4.47 -19.52
C GLU A 332 -32.37 6.00 -19.44
N GLY A 333 -32.36 6.65 -20.61
CA GLY A 333 -32.25 8.09 -20.70
C GLY A 333 -30.96 8.60 -20.03
N THR A 334 -31.11 9.39 -18.98
CA THR A 334 -30.00 9.91 -18.17
C THR A 334 -29.82 9.18 -16.83
N THR A 335 -30.52 8.06 -16.63
CA THR A 335 -30.48 7.28 -15.39
C THR A 335 -29.58 6.06 -15.55
N ILE A 336 -28.53 6.00 -14.74
CA ILE A 336 -27.55 4.91 -14.70
C ILE A 336 -28.09 3.80 -13.82
N SER A 337 -28.18 2.58 -14.37
CA SER A 337 -28.74 1.41 -13.70
C SER A 337 -27.81 0.21 -13.80
N ASP A 338 -27.88 -0.69 -12.81
CA ASP A 338 -27.05 -1.91 -12.71
C ASP A 338 -25.54 -1.72 -12.94
N THR A 339 -24.96 -0.57 -12.61
CA THR A 339 -23.53 -0.28 -12.82
C THR A 339 -22.80 -0.05 -11.50
N ILE A 340 -21.60 -0.60 -11.35
CA ILE A 340 -20.66 -0.21 -10.30
C ILE A 340 -19.71 0.83 -10.88
N ILE A 341 -19.71 2.03 -10.33
CA ILE A 341 -18.92 3.16 -10.80
C ILE A 341 -17.76 3.37 -9.84
N ILE A 342 -16.54 3.32 -10.35
CA ILE A 342 -15.32 3.53 -9.56
C ILE A 342 -14.68 4.83 -10.02
N THR A 343 -14.58 5.80 -9.12
CA THR A 343 -13.97 7.10 -9.43
C THR A 343 -12.72 7.33 -8.60
N HIS A 344 -11.66 7.84 -9.22
CA HIS A 344 -10.46 8.27 -8.50
C HIS A 344 -10.20 9.77 -8.67
N SER A 345 -9.80 10.45 -7.59
CA SER A 345 -9.31 11.83 -7.62
C SER A 345 -10.32 12.77 -8.34
N MET A 346 -9.88 13.55 -9.32
CA MET A 346 -10.74 14.44 -10.12
C MET A 346 -11.94 13.71 -10.77
N GLY A 347 -11.85 12.41 -11.06
CA GLY A 347 -12.96 11.60 -11.56
C GLY A 347 -14.17 11.61 -10.63
N GLY A 348 -13.94 11.64 -9.30
CA GLY A 348 -15.01 11.74 -8.32
C GLY A 348 -15.73 13.08 -8.38
N LEU A 349 -14.98 14.18 -8.55
CA LEU A 349 -15.56 15.52 -8.75
C LEU A 349 -16.32 15.64 -10.06
N MET A 350 -15.81 15.05 -11.15
CA MET A 350 -16.48 15.06 -12.44
C MET A 350 -17.85 14.38 -12.36
N LEU A 351 -17.94 13.19 -11.76
CA LEU A 351 -19.22 12.51 -11.57
C LEU A 351 -20.14 13.25 -10.58
N ALA A 352 -19.59 13.74 -9.47
CA ALA A 352 -20.36 14.54 -8.50
C ALA A 352 -20.96 15.80 -9.13
N GLY A 353 -20.16 16.50 -9.95
CA GLY A 353 -20.57 17.69 -10.70
C GLY A 353 -21.63 17.36 -11.74
N ALA A 354 -21.47 16.27 -12.48
CA ALA A 354 -22.44 15.82 -13.47
C ALA A 354 -23.81 15.50 -12.84
N ILE A 355 -23.82 14.81 -11.69
CA ILE A 355 -25.05 14.54 -10.92
C ILE A 355 -25.64 15.85 -10.37
N ALA A 356 -24.81 16.72 -9.79
CA ALA A 356 -25.26 17.99 -9.23
C ALA A 356 -25.87 18.94 -10.28
N ASN A 357 -25.43 18.83 -11.54
CA ASN A 357 -25.93 19.59 -12.68
C ASN A 357 -26.95 18.81 -13.53
N GLU A 358 -27.51 17.71 -13.00
CA GLU A 358 -28.58 16.93 -13.62
C GLU A 358 -28.24 16.37 -15.02
N ARG A 359 -26.95 16.15 -15.31
CA ARG A 359 -26.49 15.51 -16.55
C ARG A 359 -26.82 14.01 -16.56
N CYS A 360 -26.70 13.37 -15.41
CA CYS A 360 -27.15 12.02 -15.16
C CYS A 360 -27.54 11.81 -13.69
N SER A 361 -28.21 10.70 -13.39
CA SER A 361 -28.59 10.28 -12.05
C SER A 361 -28.33 8.80 -11.83
N LEU A 362 -28.24 8.37 -10.56
CA LEU A 362 -28.00 6.98 -10.19
C LEU A 362 -29.32 6.34 -9.74
N ALA A 363 -29.71 5.23 -10.36
CA ALA A 363 -30.77 4.37 -9.84
C ALA A 363 -30.30 3.63 -8.58
N SER A 364 -31.24 3.07 -7.80
CA SER A 364 -30.91 2.29 -6.60
C SER A 364 -30.12 1.01 -6.88
N SER A 365 -30.10 0.55 -8.14
CA SER A 365 -29.31 -0.59 -8.61
C SER A 365 -27.86 -0.24 -8.94
N ALA A 366 -27.53 1.04 -9.06
CA ALA A 366 -26.16 1.50 -9.26
C ALA A 366 -25.42 1.57 -7.92
N THR A 367 -24.09 1.50 -7.97
CA THR A 367 -23.24 1.64 -6.79
C THR A 367 -22.07 2.55 -7.13
N TRP A 368 -21.82 3.56 -6.30
CA TRP A 368 -20.68 4.46 -6.50
C TRP A 368 -19.61 4.26 -5.43
N VAL A 369 -18.44 3.84 -5.88
CA VAL A 369 -17.22 3.68 -5.11
C VAL A 369 -16.26 4.83 -5.46
N SER A 370 -15.81 5.57 -4.46
CA SER A 370 -14.93 6.73 -4.66
C SER A 370 -13.62 6.61 -3.90
N THR A 371 -12.51 6.96 -4.55
CA THR A 371 -11.17 6.90 -3.94
C THR A 371 -10.43 8.23 -4.13
N GLY A 372 -9.91 8.80 -3.04
CA GLY A 372 -9.04 9.99 -3.10
C GLY A 372 -9.64 11.25 -3.74
N ALA A 373 -10.96 11.40 -3.82
CA ALA A 373 -11.60 12.48 -4.58
C ALA A 373 -11.55 13.84 -3.85
N PRO A 374 -10.95 14.91 -4.39
CA PRO A 374 -10.76 16.18 -3.67
C PRO A 374 -12.05 17.02 -3.60
N MET A 375 -13.02 16.63 -2.78
CA MET A 375 -14.35 17.26 -2.70
C MET A 375 -14.34 18.70 -2.14
N THR A 376 -13.21 19.20 -1.64
CA THR A 376 -12.98 20.62 -1.34
C THR A 376 -11.76 21.17 -2.07
N GLY A 377 -11.32 20.52 -3.15
CA GLY A 377 -10.09 20.84 -3.87
C GLY A 377 -8.82 20.31 -3.18
N SER A 378 -7.67 20.72 -3.71
CA SER A 378 -6.35 20.20 -3.32
C SER A 378 -5.35 21.34 -3.17
N MET A 379 -4.62 21.37 -2.05
CA MET A 379 -3.53 22.33 -1.89
C MET A 379 -2.37 22.08 -2.86
N ALA A 380 -2.25 20.87 -3.40
CA ALA A 380 -1.27 20.58 -4.44
C ALA A 380 -1.59 21.34 -5.75
N SER A 381 -2.88 21.57 -6.07
CA SER A 381 -3.26 22.45 -7.19
C SER A 381 -2.83 23.90 -6.94
N ASN A 382 -3.08 24.44 -5.74
CA ASN A 382 -2.66 25.78 -5.38
C ASN A 382 -1.13 25.92 -5.47
N TYR A 383 -0.42 24.98 -4.86
CA TYR A 383 1.04 24.95 -4.86
C TYR A 383 1.60 24.87 -6.29
N PHE A 384 1.00 24.06 -7.16
CA PHE A 384 1.40 23.99 -8.57
C PHE A 384 1.21 25.33 -9.30
N GLN A 385 0.08 26.01 -9.08
CA GLN A 385 -0.20 27.31 -9.68
C GLN A 385 0.75 28.42 -9.18
N GLU A 386 1.17 28.35 -7.91
CA GLU A 386 2.22 29.20 -7.33
C GLU A 386 3.58 28.89 -7.97
N SER A 387 3.92 27.61 -8.16
CA SER A 387 5.18 27.20 -8.80
C SER A 387 5.29 27.71 -10.24
N CYS A 388 4.21 27.73 -11.01
CA CYS A 388 4.21 28.32 -12.37
C CYS A 388 4.41 29.85 -12.39
N LYS A 389 4.45 30.51 -11.23
CA LYS A 389 4.74 31.95 -11.08
C LYS A 389 6.06 32.21 -10.34
N ASP A 390 6.88 31.19 -10.12
CA ASP A 390 8.13 31.26 -9.35
C ASP A 390 7.93 31.71 -7.89
N GLU A 391 6.80 31.32 -7.29
CA GLU A 391 6.40 31.68 -5.92
C GLU A 391 6.63 30.55 -4.89
N THR A 392 7.40 29.50 -5.23
CA THR A 392 7.55 28.31 -4.38
C THR A 392 9.03 27.97 -4.11
N ASN A 393 9.41 26.69 -4.15
CA ASN A 393 10.80 26.28 -3.96
C ASN A 393 11.48 25.97 -5.30
N ARG A 394 12.78 26.27 -5.38
CA ARG A 394 13.60 26.13 -6.60
C ARG A 394 13.60 24.73 -7.20
N PHE A 395 13.42 23.68 -6.39
CA PHE A 395 13.36 22.31 -6.88
C PHE A 395 12.08 22.09 -7.69
N MET A 396 10.95 22.56 -7.16
CA MET A 396 9.66 22.41 -7.81
C MET A 396 9.53 23.32 -9.03
N GLU A 397 9.94 24.58 -8.93
CA GLU A 397 9.97 25.54 -10.05
C GLU A 397 10.71 24.94 -11.26
N LYS A 398 11.89 24.37 -11.01
CA LYS A 398 12.66 23.69 -12.05
C LYS A 398 11.99 22.41 -12.59
N PHE A 399 11.29 21.66 -11.74
CA PHE A 399 10.54 20.47 -12.17
C PHE A 399 9.35 20.87 -13.07
N VAL A 400 8.53 21.84 -12.67
CA VAL A 400 7.38 22.26 -13.49
C VAL A 400 7.81 22.93 -14.80
N GLU A 401 8.86 23.77 -14.78
CA GLU A 401 9.46 24.34 -16.00
C GLU A 401 9.90 23.26 -16.99
N THR A 402 10.42 22.13 -16.50
CA THR A 402 10.93 21.03 -17.36
C THR A 402 9.80 20.14 -17.90
N THR A 403 8.68 20.03 -17.18
CA THR A 403 7.56 19.16 -17.58
C THR A 403 6.64 19.77 -18.64
N GLY A 404 6.70 21.08 -18.87
CA GLY A 404 5.86 21.76 -19.86
C GLY A 404 4.40 21.98 -19.44
N TYR A 405 4.04 21.70 -18.19
CA TYR A 405 2.69 21.92 -17.63
C TYR A 405 2.48 23.34 -17.06
N CYS A 406 3.41 24.28 -17.33
CA CYS A 406 3.21 25.70 -17.07
C CYS A 406 2.97 26.46 -18.39
N PRO A 407 1.98 27.37 -18.45
CA PRO A 407 1.06 27.75 -17.37
C PRO A 407 0.09 26.61 -17.02
N ALA A 408 -0.34 26.53 -15.76
CA ALA A 408 -1.23 25.47 -15.31
C ALA A 408 -2.49 25.35 -16.18
N ASP A 409 -2.81 24.14 -16.64
CA ASP A 409 -3.98 23.86 -17.45
C ASP A 409 -5.29 23.89 -16.65
N ASP A 410 -6.42 23.91 -17.35
CA ASP A 410 -7.75 24.09 -16.75
C ASP A 410 -8.11 22.96 -15.77
N GLY A 411 -7.65 21.73 -16.02
CA GLY A 411 -7.79 20.61 -15.10
C GLY A 411 -7.14 20.93 -13.74
N ILE A 412 -5.89 21.40 -13.74
CA ILE A 412 -5.17 21.78 -12.51
C ILE A 412 -5.87 22.95 -11.82
N LYS A 413 -6.16 24.03 -12.56
CA LYS A 413 -6.80 25.24 -12.00
C LYS A 413 -8.14 24.92 -11.34
N SER A 414 -8.92 24.03 -11.95
CA SER A 414 -10.24 23.64 -11.43
C SER A 414 -10.18 22.92 -10.08
N LEU A 415 -9.03 22.36 -9.70
CA LEU A 415 -8.82 21.65 -8.44
C LEU A 415 -8.34 22.56 -7.30
N ALA A 416 -8.29 23.88 -7.51
CA ALA A 416 -7.92 24.83 -6.47
C ALA A 416 -8.75 24.61 -5.20
N TYR A 417 -8.08 24.66 -4.05
CA TYR A 417 -8.69 24.39 -2.75
C TYR A 417 -9.78 25.44 -2.44
N GLN A 418 -10.94 24.96 -2.01
CA GLN A 418 -12.13 25.76 -1.78
C GLN A 418 -11.84 26.93 -0.81
N ARG A 419 -12.25 28.15 -1.18
CA ARG A 419 -12.01 29.41 -0.45
C ARG A 419 -10.54 29.88 -0.33
N GLU A 420 -9.61 29.25 -1.03
CA GLU A 420 -8.23 29.74 -1.11
C GLU A 420 -8.02 30.72 -2.28
N SER A 421 -6.82 31.30 -2.37
CA SER A 421 -6.45 32.36 -3.31
C SER A 421 -6.70 32.05 -4.79
N TYR A 422 -6.56 30.78 -5.18
CA TYR A 422 -6.78 30.31 -6.54
C TYR A 422 -8.22 29.83 -6.81
N SER A 423 -9.07 29.77 -5.78
CA SER A 423 -10.49 29.45 -5.97
C SER A 423 -11.30 30.69 -6.36
N THR A 424 -12.49 30.47 -6.89
CA THR A 424 -13.46 31.51 -7.21
C THR A 424 -14.78 31.22 -6.52
N ALA A 425 -15.63 32.25 -6.38
CA ALA A 425 -16.99 32.05 -5.85
C ALA A 425 -17.82 31.07 -6.69
N ALA A 426 -17.54 30.94 -8.00
CA ALA A 426 -18.18 29.96 -8.85
C ALA A 426 -17.71 28.54 -8.54
N LEU A 427 -16.39 28.35 -8.42
CA LEU A 427 -15.80 27.06 -8.05
C LEU A 427 -16.23 26.62 -6.63
N ASP A 428 -16.28 27.54 -5.67
CA ASP A 428 -16.76 27.25 -4.32
C ASP A 428 -18.23 26.78 -4.29
N ARG A 429 -19.09 27.36 -5.15
CA ARG A 429 -20.48 26.91 -5.33
C ARG A 429 -20.52 25.52 -5.97
N ALA A 430 -19.69 25.28 -6.98
CA ALA A 430 -19.60 23.97 -7.63
C ALA A 430 -19.20 22.88 -6.61
N TYR A 431 -18.18 23.13 -5.78
CA TYR A 431 -17.80 22.19 -4.71
C TYR A 431 -18.95 21.93 -3.74
N THR A 432 -19.68 22.97 -3.34
CA THR A 432 -20.82 22.83 -2.42
C THR A 432 -21.91 21.92 -3.03
N ALA A 433 -22.19 22.07 -4.33
CA ALA A 433 -23.15 21.24 -5.05
C ALA A 433 -22.65 19.80 -5.23
N ALA A 434 -21.40 19.64 -5.65
CA ALA A 434 -20.74 18.33 -5.82
C ALA A 434 -20.70 17.54 -4.50
N GLN A 435 -20.33 18.18 -3.39
CA GLN A 435 -20.35 17.56 -2.06
C GLN A 435 -21.75 17.07 -1.64
N LYS A 436 -22.80 17.82 -2.00
CA LYS A 436 -24.18 17.40 -1.73
C LYS A 436 -24.51 16.15 -2.54
N ALA A 437 -24.24 16.16 -3.84
CA ALA A 437 -24.44 14.99 -4.71
C ALA A 437 -23.62 13.78 -4.23
N TYR A 438 -22.34 14.00 -3.90
CA TYR A 438 -21.44 12.99 -3.36
C TYR A 438 -22.02 12.31 -2.12
N ARG A 439 -22.39 13.08 -1.09
CA ARG A 439 -22.93 12.52 0.16
C ARG A 439 -24.28 11.82 0.00
N GLN A 440 -25.06 12.19 -1.01
CA GLN A 440 -26.36 11.58 -1.28
C GLN A 440 -26.28 10.28 -2.07
N ASN A 441 -25.19 10.05 -2.80
CA ASN A 441 -25.11 8.99 -3.80
C ASN A 441 -23.93 8.02 -3.62
N VAL A 442 -22.88 8.37 -2.88
CA VAL A 442 -21.70 7.50 -2.72
C VAL A 442 -21.96 6.38 -1.70
N ASP A 443 -21.63 5.15 -2.08
CA ASP A 443 -21.84 3.95 -1.25
C ASP A 443 -20.61 3.61 -0.40
N ALA A 444 -19.42 3.86 -0.95
CA ALA A 444 -18.15 3.51 -0.35
C ALA A 444 -17.07 4.53 -0.69
N VAL A 445 -16.21 4.83 0.27
CA VAL A 445 -15.18 5.88 0.13
C VAL A 445 -13.87 5.41 0.74
N MET A 446 -12.81 5.44 -0.07
CA MET A 446 -11.44 5.30 0.41
C MET A 446 -10.74 6.66 0.46
N CYS A 447 -10.37 7.09 1.65
CA CYS A 447 -9.60 8.31 1.88
C CYS A 447 -8.34 7.98 2.67
N SER A 448 -7.21 8.57 2.28
CA SER A 448 -5.96 8.36 3.01
C SER A 448 -5.63 9.53 3.93
N ASP A 449 -5.16 9.21 5.14
CA ASP A 449 -4.70 10.19 6.12
C ASP A 449 -3.17 10.20 6.30
N ALA A 450 -2.44 9.48 5.45
CA ALA A 450 -0.98 9.52 5.39
C ALA A 450 -0.45 9.16 4.00
N TYR A 451 0.58 9.88 3.56
CA TYR A 451 1.20 9.74 2.24
C TYR A 451 2.35 8.72 2.19
N SER A 452 2.48 7.87 3.23
CA SER A 452 3.57 6.90 3.31
C SER A 452 3.52 5.86 2.18
N GLY A 453 2.31 5.43 1.81
CA GLY A 453 2.08 4.56 0.66
C GLY A 453 2.58 3.13 0.80
N ILE A 454 2.46 2.39 -0.29
CA ILE A 454 2.96 1.02 -0.48
C ILE A 454 4.34 1.08 -1.13
N LEU A 455 5.20 0.11 -0.77
CA LEU A 455 6.56 -0.02 -1.28
C LEU A 455 6.57 -0.05 -2.81
N SER A 456 7.08 1.03 -3.43
CA SER A 456 7.04 1.23 -4.89
C SER A 456 8.09 2.24 -5.36
N SER A 457 8.32 2.27 -6.68
CA SER A 457 9.26 3.18 -7.33
C SER A 457 8.88 4.67 -7.21
N TYR A 458 7.58 4.99 -7.08
CA TYR A 458 7.05 6.36 -7.05
C TYR A 458 6.76 6.93 -5.65
N GLN A 459 6.71 6.11 -4.59
CA GLN A 459 6.36 6.56 -3.23
C GLN A 459 7.17 7.79 -2.75
N VAL A 460 8.45 7.85 -3.13
CA VAL A 460 9.37 8.92 -2.74
C VAL A 460 8.91 10.28 -3.25
N GLY A 461 8.27 10.34 -4.42
CA GLY A 461 7.69 11.58 -4.95
C GLY A 461 6.57 12.09 -4.06
N PHE A 462 5.68 11.21 -3.60
CA PHE A 462 4.58 11.57 -2.70
C PHE A 462 5.05 11.97 -1.31
N TRP A 463 6.16 11.42 -0.81
CA TRP A 463 6.74 11.89 0.46
C TRP A 463 7.23 13.32 0.37
N VAL A 464 7.84 13.68 -0.77
CA VAL A 464 8.23 15.08 -1.02
C VAL A 464 6.98 15.94 -1.08
N LEU A 465 5.99 15.59 -1.90
CA LEU A 465 4.78 16.38 -2.07
C LEU A 465 4.03 16.57 -0.75
N GLY A 466 3.77 15.50 0.00
CA GLY A 466 3.10 15.55 1.30
C GLY A 466 3.84 16.37 2.37
N SER A 467 5.14 16.63 2.17
CA SER A 467 5.97 17.43 3.07
C SER A 467 6.19 18.88 2.61
N VAL A 468 6.30 19.14 1.30
CA VAL A 468 6.62 20.47 0.76
C VAL A 468 5.37 21.28 0.41
N VAL A 469 4.27 20.63 0.04
CA VAL A 469 3.00 21.30 -0.21
C VAL A 469 2.46 21.80 1.14
N SER A 470 2.01 23.05 1.16
CA SER A 470 1.40 23.69 2.33
C SER A 470 -0.01 23.16 2.62
N HIS A 471 -0.12 21.85 2.85
CA HIS A 471 -1.38 21.18 3.16
C HIS A 471 -2.05 21.78 4.40
N LYS A 472 -3.39 21.77 4.42
CA LYS A 472 -4.17 22.24 5.59
C LYS A 472 -4.02 21.33 6.81
N SER A 473 -3.50 20.12 6.63
CA SER A 473 -3.22 19.15 7.67
C SER A 473 -2.12 18.19 7.25
N LYS A 474 -1.44 17.59 8.24
CA LYS A 474 -0.53 16.45 8.02
C LYS A 474 -1.26 15.19 7.50
N LYS A 475 -2.61 15.19 7.58
CA LYS A 475 -3.45 14.10 7.09
C LYS A 475 -3.77 14.27 5.60
N ASN A 476 -2.92 13.73 4.75
CA ASN A 476 -3.07 13.80 3.30
C ASN A 476 -2.39 12.59 2.63
N ASP A 477 -2.73 12.34 1.37
CA ASP A 477 -2.16 11.28 0.53
C ASP A 477 -0.98 11.77 -0.34
N GLY A 478 -0.49 12.98 -0.08
CA GLY A 478 0.54 13.69 -0.84
C GLY A 478 -0.04 14.68 -1.84
N MET A 479 -1.34 14.60 -2.15
CA MET A 479 -2.04 15.50 -3.07
C MET A 479 -3.32 16.04 -2.47
N VAL A 480 -4.10 15.20 -1.81
CA VAL A 480 -5.45 15.48 -1.30
C VAL A 480 -5.47 15.25 0.21
N GLU A 481 -5.95 16.26 0.94
CA GLU A 481 -6.18 16.14 2.37
C GLU A 481 -7.33 15.17 2.67
N PHE A 482 -7.20 14.38 3.74
CA PHE A 482 -8.23 13.45 4.20
C PHE A 482 -9.61 14.11 4.34
N HIS A 483 -9.64 15.35 4.84
CA HIS A 483 -10.87 16.12 4.99
C HIS A 483 -11.52 16.48 3.64
N SER A 484 -10.70 16.87 2.66
CA SER A 484 -11.17 17.13 1.29
C SER A 484 -11.72 15.86 0.68
N CYS A 485 -11.01 14.74 0.82
CA CYS A 485 -11.48 13.43 0.37
C CYS A 485 -12.83 13.03 0.98
N GLY A 486 -13.00 13.23 2.28
CA GLY A 486 -14.22 12.85 2.99
C GLY A 486 -15.48 13.60 2.53
N GLY A 487 -15.36 14.70 1.78
CA GLY A 487 -16.51 15.40 1.18
C GLY A 487 -17.61 15.80 2.16
N GLY A 488 -17.25 16.06 3.42
CA GLY A 488 -18.16 16.39 4.51
C GLY A 488 -18.74 15.21 5.30
N PHE A 489 -18.33 13.97 5.02
CA PHE A 489 -18.55 12.87 5.97
C PHE A 489 -17.68 13.05 7.21
N PRO A 490 -18.19 12.72 8.41
CA PRO A 490 -17.40 12.84 9.64
C PRO A 490 -16.30 11.78 9.66
N ALA A 491 -15.12 12.12 10.20
CA ALA A 491 -13.99 11.20 10.30
C ALA A 491 -14.31 9.92 11.11
N SER A 492 -15.28 9.98 12.04
CA SER A 492 -15.75 8.82 12.80
C SER A 492 -16.49 7.78 11.97
N LYS A 493 -16.92 8.11 10.74
CA LYS A 493 -17.48 7.15 9.79
C LYS A 493 -16.40 6.26 9.18
N PHE A 494 -15.14 6.69 9.21
CA PHE A 494 -14.05 5.98 8.56
C PHE A 494 -13.29 5.08 9.54
N GLY A 495 -13.25 3.79 9.23
CA GLY A 495 -12.45 2.80 9.95
C GLY A 495 -11.12 2.52 9.23
N ASN A 496 -10.24 1.76 9.86
CA ASN A 496 -8.87 1.53 9.39
C ASN A 496 -8.62 0.05 9.01
N ASP A 497 -9.69 -0.70 8.76
CA ASP A 497 -9.64 -2.06 8.25
C ASP A 497 -10.18 -2.08 6.81
N TYR A 498 -9.66 -2.96 5.97
CA TYR A 498 -10.09 -3.10 4.57
C TYR A 498 -11.52 -3.64 4.45
N HIS A 499 -12.14 -4.09 5.53
CA HIS A 499 -13.57 -4.40 5.59
C HIS A 499 -14.47 -3.15 5.78
N ASP A 500 -13.89 -2.00 6.12
CA ASP A 500 -14.67 -0.77 6.32
C ASP A 500 -15.08 -0.13 4.99
N ARG A 501 -16.40 -0.02 4.72
CA ARG A 501 -16.91 0.67 3.51
C ARG A 501 -16.39 2.12 3.37
N PHE A 502 -16.16 2.78 4.50
CA PHE A 502 -15.51 4.08 4.58
C PHE A 502 -14.12 3.83 5.14
N TYR A 503 -13.14 3.67 4.24
CA TYR A 503 -11.82 3.19 4.58
C TYR A 503 -10.84 4.35 4.72
N ARG A 504 -10.28 4.49 5.92
CA ARG A 504 -9.18 5.39 6.26
C ARG A 504 -7.87 4.66 6.09
N ALA A 505 -7.26 4.90 4.95
CA ALA A 505 -6.00 4.27 4.55
C ALA A 505 -4.78 5.14 4.89
N LYS A 506 -3.58 4.58 4.71
CA LYS A 506 -2.27 5.26 4.80
C LYS A 506 -1.48 5.18 3.50
N LEU A 507 -2.23 5.40 2.42
CA LEU A 507 -1.84 5.26 1.03
C LEU A 507 -1.42 6.61 0.43
N ASN A 508 -0.46 6.61 -0.50
CA ASN A 508 -0.23 7.80 -1.31
C ASN A 508 -1.29 7.94 -2.42
N HIS A 509 -1.32 9.07 -3.11
CA HIS A 509 -2.36 9.37 -4.10
C HIS A 509 -2.40 8.40 -5.30
N TYR A 510 -1.31 7.69 -5.61
CA TYR A 510 -1.33 6.64 -6.63
C TYR A 510 -1.82 5.31 -6.07
N ASP A 511 -1.50 4.98 -4.83
CA ASP A 511 -1.94 3.72 -4.25
C ASP A 511 -3.46 3.69 -3.98
N VAL A 512 -4.09 4.85 -3.72
CA VAL A 512 -5.57 4.95 -3.68
C VAL A 512 -6.23 4.73 -5.05
N ALA A 513 -5.44 4.69 -6.12
CA ALA A 513 -5.85 4.22 -7.46
C ALA A 513 -5.42 2.77 -7.74
N PHE A 514 -5.12 1.99 -6.69
CA PHE A 514 -4.72 0.57 -6.73
C PHE A 514 -3.36 0.29 -7.38
N LYS A 515 -2.56 1.33 -7.65
CA LYS A 515 -1.40 1.21 -8.54
C LYS A 515 -0.28 0.29 -8.05
N ALA A 516 -0.06 0.21 -6.73
CA ALA A 516 0.93 -0.68 -6.11
C ALA A 516 0.31 -1.96 -5.51
N GLY A 517 -0.99 -2.20 -5.67
CA GLY A 517 -1.64 -3.33 -5.04
C GLY A 517 -1.87 -3.15 -3.54
N ASP A 518 -1.47 -4.13 -2.72
CA ASP A 518 -1.71 -4.25 -1.28
C ASP A 518 -0.38 -4.38 -0.50
N ALA A 519 -0.28 -3.77 0.68
CA ALA A 519 0.86 -3.97 1.57
C ALA A 519 0.83 -5.34 2.27
N LEU A 520 2.00 -5.88 2.57
CA LEU A 520 2.16 -7.21 3.19
C LEU A 520 1.45 -7.36 4.53
N LEU A 521 1.78 -6.50 5.49
CA LEU A 521 1.41 -6.67 6.90
C LEU A 521 0.85 -5.37 7.52
N ASP A 522 0.08 -4.61 6.73
CA ASP A 522 -0.56 -3.36 7.17
C ASP A 522 -1.97 -3.25 6.58
N LYS A 523 -2.98 -3.53 7.40
CA LYS A 523 -4.40 -3.45 7.02
C LYS A 523 -4.85 -2.06 6.57
N THR A 524 -4.11 -1.00 6.92
CA THR A 524 -4.39 0.37 6.47
C THR A 524 -3.85 0.67 5.07
N LYS A 525 -3.23 -0.32 4.41
CA LYS A 525 -2.62 -0.19 3.09
C LYS A 525 -3.00 -1.32 2.14
N MET A 526 -4.23 -1.83 2.24
CA MET A 526 -4.76 -2.90 1.37
C MET A 526 -5.93 -2.42 0.49
N PRO A 527 -5.72 -1.51 -0.48
CA PRO A 527 -6.79 -0.96 -1.30
C PRO A 527 -7.42 -1.99 -2.25
N VAL A 528 -6.65 -2.94 -2.80
CA VAL A 528 -7.20 -3.96 -3.70
C VAL A 528 -8.03 -4.96 -2.91
N LYS A 529 -7.54 -5.38 -1.73
CA LYS A 529 -8.34 -6.22 -0.81
C LYS A 529 -9.61 -5.52 -0.38
N TRP A 530 -9.53 -4.24 -0.02
CA TRP A 530 -10.71 -3.43 0.28
C TRP A 530 -11.75 -3.49 -0.85
N PHE A 531 -11.33 -3.32 -2.10
CA PHE A 531 -12.26 -3.36 -3.24
C PHE A 531 -12.91 -4.74 -3.45
N GLU A 532 -12.15 -5.83 -3.28
CA GLU A 532 -12.70 -7.19 -3.41
C GLU A 532 -13.69 -7.56 -2.31
N CYS A 533 -13.48 -7.06 -1.09
CA CYS A 533 -14.33 -7.35 0.07
C CYS A 533 -15.53 -6.39 0.20
N LEU A 534 -15.64 -5.40 -0.69
CA LEU A 534 -16.51 -4.24 -0.47
C LEU A 534 -18.01 -4.52 -0.64
N LEU A 535 -18.36 -5.37 -1.62
CA LEU A 535 -19.71 -5.47 -2.21
C LEU A 535 -20.25 -6.88 -2.30
#